data_AF-N9ZM74-F1
#
_entry.id   AF-N9ZM74-F1
#
_cell.length_a   1.000
_cell.length_b   1.000
_cell.length_c   1.000
_cell.angle_alpha   90.00
_cell.angle_beta   90.00
_cell.angle_gamma   90.00
#
_symmetry.space_group_name_H-M   'P 1'
#
loop_
_entity.id
_entity.type
_entity.pdbx_description
1 polymer ?
#
loop_
_entity_poly.entity_id
_entity_poly.type
_entity_poly.pdbx_seq_one_letter_code
_entity_poly.pdbx_strand_id
1 'polypeptide(L)'
;MTGAYIDEIIKQYQKQYRIMTEIEHLTGELESAIQANDHVSIQLVLEMRQQAIHEMEACRRAVIILIDSIPVEQSGHIKGLLNKADDDIPGNEQEELLREKSYKVYEIVRHVIEMDRKLSLKTAGKDSFYYT
;
A
#
# COMPACT_ATOMS: atom_id res chain seq x y z
N MET A 1 -27.71 1.79 -1.01
CA MET A 1 -26.87 2.42 0.03
C MET A 1 -25.44 1.87 0.02
N THR A 2 -25.21 0.59 -0.27
CA THR A 2 -23.87 -0.04 -0.36
C THR A 2 -22.93 0.56 -1.43
N GLY A 3 -23.45 0.93 -2.61
CA GLY A 3 -22.63 1.45 -3.71
C GLY A 3 -21.84 2.72 -3.39
N ALA A 4 -22.42 3.66 -2.62
CA ALA A 4 -21.74 4.90 -2.24
C ALA A 4 -20.54 4.66 -1.30
N TYR A 5 -20.63 3.65 -0.43
CA TYR A 5 -19.50 3.25 0.41
C TYR A 5 -18.39 2.60 -0.41
N ILE A 6 -18.76 1.73 -1.36
CA ILE A 6 -17.80 1.10 -2.28
C ILE A 6 -17.05 2.16 -3.09
N ASP A 7 -17.76 3.15 -3.64
CA ASP A 7 -17.12 4.25 -4.40
C ASP A 7 -16.11 5.02 -3.56
N GLU A 8 -16.43 5.31 -2.30
CA GLU A 8 -15.51 6.04 -1.41
C GLU A 8 -14.30 5.19 -1.04
N ILE A 9 -14.49 3.88 -0.80
CA ILE A 9 -13.39 2.95 -0.55
C ILE A 9 -12.50 2.83 -1.80
N ILE A 10 -13.07 2.77 -3.01
CA ILE A 10 -12.31 2.76 -4.27
C ILE A 10 -11.42 3.99 -4.38
N LYS A 11 -11.92 5.19 -4.07
CA LYS A 11 -11.11 6.42 -4.07
C LYS A 11 -9.95 6.33 -3.09
N GLN A 12 -10.16 5.77 -1.91
CA GLN A 12 -9.08 5.56 -0.95
C GLN A 12 -8.04 4.57 -1.50
N TYR A 13 -8.43 3.45 -2.13
CA TYR A 13 -7.48 2.53 -2.75
C TYR A 13 -6.71 3.15 -3.92
N GLN A 14 -7.35 3.99 -4.73
CA GLN A 14 -6.64 4.75 -5.77
C GLN A 14 -5.61 5.71 -5.17
N LYS A 15 -5.94 6.39 -4.06
CA LYS A 15 -5.02 7.25 -3.33
C LYS A 15 -3.86 6.44 -2.73
N GLN A 16 -4.14 5.29 -2.13
CA GLN A 16 -3.13 4.36 -1.61
C GLN A 16 -2.19 3.90 -2.72
N TYR A 17 -2.71 3.51 -3.89
CA TYR A 17 -1.89 3.09 -5.02
C TYR A 17 -0.91 4.19 -5.45
N ARG A 18 -1.39 5.42 -5.60
CA ARG A 18 -0.53 6.57 -5.95
C ARG A 18 0.58 6.79 -4.92
N ILE A 19 0.24 6.75 -3.62
CA ILE A 19 1.23 6.93 -2.55
C ILE A 19 2.24 5.78 -2.55
N MET A 20 1.79 4.54 -2.79
CA MET A 20 2.70 3.39 -2.87
C MET A 20 3.63 3.44 -4.08
N THR A 21 3.19 3.96 -5.23
CA THR A 21 4.05 4.22 -6.38
C THR A 21 5.12 5.27 -6.06
N GLU A 22 4.79 6.27 -5.26
CA GLU A 22 5.78 7.23 -4.77
C GLU A 22 6.80 6.56 -3.83
N ILE A 23 6.34 5.72 -2.90
CA ILE A 23 7.23 4.97 -2.02
C ILE A 23 8.15 4.03 -2.81
N GLU A 24 7.62 3.34 -3.82
CA GLU A 24 8.40 2.51 -4.74
C GLU A 24 9.49 3.32 -5.45
N HIS A 25 9.12 4.48 -6.02
CA HIS A 25 10.04 5.38 -6.69
C HIS A 25 11.16 5.86 -5.74
N LEU A 26 10.80 6.38 -4.57
CA LEU A 26 11.73 6.82 -3.53
C LEU A 26 12.63 5.68 -3.04
N THR A 27 12.16 4.44 -3.02
CA THR A 27 12.98 3.28 -2.66
C THR A 27 14.07 3.02 -3.72
N GLY A 28 13.76 3.21 -5.00
CA GLY A 28 14.75 3.15 -6.09
C GLY A 28 15.75 4.32 -6.07
N GLU A 29 15.28 5.53 -5.75
CA GLU A 29 16.16 6.69 -5.56
C GLU A 29 17.10 6.51 -4.38
N LEU A 30 16.59 5.94 -3.28
CA LEU A 30 17.39 5.62 -2.10
C LEU A 30 18.50 4.63 -2.44
N GLU A 31 18.19 3.57 -3.19
CA GLU A 31 19.21 2.63 -3.66
C GLU A 31 20.28 3.35 -4.50
N SER A 32 19.86 4.22 -5.41
CA SER A 32 20.78 4.96 -6.29
C SER A 32 21.69 5.90 -5.50
N ALA A 33 21.14 6.63 -4.51
CA ALA A 33 21.90 7.52 -3.63
C ALA A 33 22.91 6.76 -2.77
N ILE A 34 22.53 5.57 -2.26
CA ILE A 34 23.44 4.67 -1.53
C ILE A 34 24.58 4.21 -2.42
N GLN A 35 24.30 3.79 -3.66
CA GLN A 35 25.34 3.36 -4.60
C GLN A 35 26.32 4.49 -4.95
N ALA A 36 25.84 5.73 -5.00
CA ALA A 36 26.65 6.91 -5.24
C ALA A 36 27.44 7.40 -4.00
N ASN A 37 27.19 6.83 -2.82
CA ASN A 37 27.64 7.36 -1.51
C ASN A 37 27.27 8.84 -1.30
N ASP A 38 26.11 9.26 -1.81
CA ASP A 38 25.60 10.63 -1.65
C ASP A 38 24.78 10.74 -0.38
N HIS A 39 25.45 11.06 0.73
CA HIS A 39 24.82 11.17 2.04
C HIS A 39 23.74 12.27 2.13
N VAL A 40 23.83 13.33 1.32
CA VAL A 40 22.81 14.39 1.31
C VAL A 40 21.54 13.88 0.66
N SER A 41 21.66 13.23 -0.50
CA SER A 41 20.52 12.62 -1.20
C SER A 41 19.91 11.48 -0.39
N ILE A 42 20.72 10.65 0.28
CA ILE A 42 20.21 9.59 1.18
C ILE A 42 19.29 10.17 2.25
N GLN A 43 19.73 11.23 2.94
CA GLN A 43 18.93 11.84 4.01
C GLN A 43 17.64 12.45 3.46
N LEU A 44 17.71 13.18 2.34
CA LEU A 44 16.55 13.80 1.70
C LEU A 44 15.50 12.75 1.29
N VAL A 45 15.93 11.69 0.61
CA VAL A 45 15.03 10.63 0.14
C VAL A 45 14.40 9.88 1.31
N LEU A 46 15.13 9.64 2.40
CA LEU A 46 14.58 9.03 3.61
C LEU A 46 13.46 9.89 4.23
N GLU A 47 13.65 11.21 4.31
CA GLU A 47 12.63 12.13 4.84
C GLU A 47 11.36 12.15 3.97
N MET A 48 11.53 12.24 2.64
CA MET A 48 10.42 12.18 1.69
C MET A 48 9.66 10.85 1.80
N ARG A 49 10.40 9.74 1.91
CA ARG A 49 9.81 8.41 2.03
C ARG A 49 9.05 8.24 3.34
N GLN A 50 9.58 8.75 4.45
CA GLN A 50 8.90 8.74 5.74
C GLN A 50 7.57 9.51 5.67
N GLN A 51 7.56 10.67 5.00
CA GLN A 51 6.34 11.44 4.79
C GLN A 51 5.30 10.66 3.96
N ALA A 52 5.72 10.03 2.86
CA ALA A 52 4.84 9.21 2.04
C ALA A 52 4.25 8.01 2.83
N ILE A 53 5.05 7.37 3.68
CA ILE A 53 4.59 6.28 4.56
C ILE A 53 3.53 6.78 5.54
N HIS A 54 3.74 7.93 6.19
CA HIS A 54 2.73 8.51 7.09
C HIS A 54 1.41 8.81 6.36
N GLU A 55 1.48 9.29 5.12
CA GLU A 55 0.30 9.53 4.29
C GLU A 55 -0.42 8.23 3.92
N MET A 56 0.33 7.18 3.60
CA MET A 56 -0.21 5.85 3.33
C MET A 56 -0.94 5.29 4.55
N GLU A 57 -0.35 5.41 5.75
CA GLU A 57 -1.00 4.98 6.99
C GLU A 57 -2.30 5.74 7.26
N ALA A 58 -2.31 7.06 7.05
CA ALA A 58 -3.52 7.86 7.22
C ALA A 58 -4.62 7.43 6.24
N CYS A 59 -4.26 7.14 5.00
CA CYS A 59 -5.20 6.66 3.99
C CYS A 59 -5.73 5.25 4.32
N ARG A 60 -4.88 4.35 4.82
CA ARG A 60 -5.30 3.02 5.30
C ARG A 60 -6.25 3.13 6.50
N ARG A 61 -5.97 4.01 7.46
CA ARG A 61 -6.87 4.28 8.60
C ARG A 61 -8.23 4.81 8.13
N ALA A 62 -8.26 5.65 7.11
CA ALA A 62 -9.52 6.15 6.53
C ALA A 62 -10.39 5.02 5.97
N VAL A 63 -9.80 4.01 5.29
CA VAL A 63 -10.54 2.83 4.82
C VAL A 63 -11.13 2.04 5.98
N ILE A 64 -10.36 1.83 7.06
CA ILE A 64 -10.84 1.11 8.25
C ILE A 64 -12.04 1.86 8.86
N ILE A 65 -11.92 3.18 9.05
CA ILE A 65 -13.00 4.02 9.59
C ILE A 65 -14.25 3.97 8.70
N LEU A 66 -14.08 4.02 7.37
CA LEU A 66 -15.19 3.89 6.43
C LEU A 66 -15.88 2.54 6.59
N ILE A 67 -15.15 1.44 6.63
CA ILE A 67 -15.72 0.10 6.80
C ILE A 67 -16.44 -0.04 8.14
N ASP A 68 -15.85 0.47 9.22
CA ASP A 68 -16.45 0.40 10.56
C ASP A 68 -17.70 1.30 10.70
N SER A 69 -17.88 2.28 9.82
CA SER A 69 -19.09 3.10 9.76
C SER A 69 -20.27 2.43 9.05
N ILE A 70 -20.03 1.30 8.37
CA ILE A 70 -21.04 0.57 7.61
C ILE A 70 -21.77 -0.41 8.55
N PRO A 71 -23.10 -0.57 8.45
CA PRO A 71 -23.84 -1.57 9.20
C PRO A 71 -23.21 -2.97 9.08
N VAL A 72 -23.18 -3.73 10.17
CA VAL A 72 -22.46 -5.01 10.26
C VAL A 72 -22.87 -5.97 9.14
N GLU A 73 -24.16 -5.98 8.81
CA GLU A 73 -24.77 -6.81 7.76
C GLU A 73 -24.22 -6.52 6.36
N GLN A 74 -23.72 -5.30 6.12
CA GLN A 74 -23.16 -4.86 4.84
C GLN A 74 -21.62 -4.85 4.87
N SER A 75 -21.01 -4.62 6.03
CA SER A 75 -19.55 -4.56 6.19
C SER A 75 -18.86 -5.91 5.94
N GLY A 76 -19.56 -7.03 6.23
CA GLY A 76 -19.04 -8.38 6.01
C GLY A 76 -18.71 -8.66 4.55
N HIS A 77 -19.63 -8.28 3.65
CA HIS A 77 -19.45 -8.40 2.20
C HIS A 77 -18.23 -7.60 1.71
N ILE A 78 -18.12 -6.34 2.12
CA ILE A 78 -16.98 -5.48 1.75
C ILE A 78 -15.66 -6.06 2.28
N LYS A 79 -15.63 -6.57 3.51
CA LYS A 79 -14.44 -7.25 4.05
C LYS A 79 -14.09 -8.51 3.26
N GLY A 80 -15.07 -9.27 2.78
CA GLY A 80 -14.89 -10.41 1.89
C GLY A 80 -14.20 -10.05 0.58
N LEU A 81 -14.70 -8.99 -0.08
CA LEU A 81 -14.11 -8.42 -1.31
C LEU A 81 -12.64 -8.00 -1.14
N LEU A 82 -12.28 -7.48 0.03
CA LEU A 82 -10.91 -7.00 0.31
C LEU A 82 -9.94 -8.11 0.72
N ASN A 83 -10.45 -9.22 1.27
CA ASN A 83 -9.64 -10.34 1.78
C ASN A 83 -9.47 -11.49 0.79
N LYS A 84 -9.94 -11.34 -0.46
CA LYS A 84 -9.93 -12.39 -1.49
C LYS A 84 -10.73 -13.65 -1.14
N ALA A 85 -11.57 -13.58 -0.10
CA ALA A 85 -12.37 -14.73 0.34
C ALA A 85 -13.50 -15.04 -0.66
N ASP A 86 -13.95 -14.02 -1.40
CA ASP A 86 -15.06 -14.08 -2.34
C ASP A 86 -14.60 -13.85 -3.80
N ASP A 87 -13.32 -14.11 -4.13
CA ASP A 87 -12.77 -13.88 -5.48
C ASP A 87 -13.46 -14.75 -6.55
N ASP A 88 -14.03 -15.90 -6.17
CA ASP A 88 -14.78 -16.79 -7.07
C ASP A 88 -16.25 -16.37 -7.25
N ILE A 89 -16.72 -15.34 -6.53
CA ILE A 89 -18.10 -14.86 -6.59
C ILE A 89 -18.17 -13.62 -7.49
N PRO A 90 -18.84 -13.71 -8.67
CA PRO A 90 -19.01 -12.58 -9.57
C PRO A 90 -19.70 -11.42 -8.85
N GLY A 91 -19.06 -10.25 -8.90
CA GLY A 91 -19.58 -9.02 -8.32
C GLY A 91 -20.26 -8.15 -9.36
N ASN A 92 -20.91 -7.09 -8.91
CA ASN A 92 -21.28 -6.00 -9.82
C ASN A 92 -20.04 -5.18 -10.24
N GLU A 93 -20.21 -4.28 -11.21
CA GLU A 93 -19.11 -3.46 -11.75
C GLU A 93 -18.29 -2.72 -10.66
N GLN A 94 -18.94 -2.19 -9.63
CA GLN A 94 -18.26 -1.47 -8.55
C GLN A 94 -17.45 -2.43 -7.66
N GLU A 95 -17.98 -3.62 -7.40
CA GLU A 95 -17.31 -4.64 -6.60
C GLU A 95 -16.07 -5.19 -7.31
N GLU A 96 -16.17 -5.44 -8.62
CA GLU A 96 -15.02 -5.84 -9.44
C GLU A 96 -13.96 -4.75 -9.49
N LEU A 97 -14.37 -3.49 -9.62
CA LEU A 97 -13.44 -2.37 -9.60
C LEU A 97 -12.74 -2.25 -8.23
N LEU A 98 -13.46 -2.46 -7.13
CA LEU A 98 -12.88 -2.48 -5.78
C LEU A 98 -11.85 -3.60 -5.62
N ARG A 99 -12.17 -4.82 -6.08
CA ARG A 99 -11.22 -5.94 -6.11
C ARG A 99 -9.96 -5.59 -6.91
N GLU A 100 -10.13 -5.06 -8.12
CA GLU A 100 -9.01 -4.67 -8.97
C GLU A 100 -8.08 -3.64 -8.28
N LYS A 101 -8.65 -2.58 -7.67
CA LYS A 101 -7.84 -1.54 -7.01
C LYS A 101 -7.17 -2.05 -5.75
N SER A 102 -7.87 -2.84 -4.93
CA SER A 102 -7.28 -3.41 -3.71
C SER A 102 -6.15 -4.38 -4.04
N TYR A 103 -6.31 -5.19 -5.09
CA TYR A 103 -5.26 -6.09 -5.58
C TYR A 103 -4.02 -5.33 -6.04
N LYS A 104 -4.20 -4.24 -6.81
CA LYS A 104 -3.07 -3.40 -7.25
C LYS A 104 -2.28 -2.81 -6.08
N VAL A 105 -2.96 -2.35 -5.03
CA VAL A 105 -2.30 -1.87 -3.80
C VAL A 105 -1.56 -3.00 -3.09
N TYR A 106 -2.16 -4.19 -3.00
CA TYR A 106 -1.50 -5.35 -2.41
C TYR A 106 -0.20 -5.73 -3.15
N GLU A 107 -0.24 -5.79 -4.49
CA GLU A 107 0.92 -6.16 -5.29
C GLU A 107 2.07 -5.15 -5.17
N ILE A 108 1.78 -3.85 -5.19
CA ILE A 108 2.83 -2.83 -5.04
C ILE A 108 3.41 -2.81 -3.63
N VAL A 109 2.59 -3.04 -2.59
CA VAL A 109 3.09 -3.19 -1.21
C VAL A 109 4.06 -4.36 -1.12
N ARG A 110 3.72 -5.51 -1.70
CA ARG A 110 4.64 -6.63 -1.77
C ARG A 110 5.91 -6.27 -2.53
N HIS A 111 5.79 -5.64 -3.69
CA HIS A 111 6.96 -5.23 -4.45
C HIS A 111 7.92 -4.32 -3.65
N VAL A 112 7.39 -3.31 -2.96
CA VAL A 112 8.18 -2.40 -2.12
C VAL A 112 8.85 -3.12 -0.96
N ILE A 113 8.16 -4.06 -0.29
CA ILE A 113 8.76 -4.87 0.78
C ILE A 113 9.94 -5.69 0.23
N GLU A 114 9.77 -6.27 -0.96
CA GLU A 114 10.81 -7.04 -1.63
C GLU A 114 12.02 -6.15 -1.99
N MET A 115 11.81 -4.89 -2.40
CA MET A 115 12.87 -3.90 -2.63
C MET A 115 13.59 -3.55 -1.33
N ASP A 116 12.85 -3.21 -0.27
CA ASP A 116 13.40 -2.86 1.05
C ASP A 116 14.25 -4.00 1.61
N ARG A 117 13.78 -5.25 1.45
CA ARG A 117 14.52 -6.44 1.86
C ARG A 117 15.86 -6.55 1.15
N LYS A 118 15.87 -6.41 -0.18
CA LYS A 118 17.11 -6.47 -0.98
C LYS A 118 18.06 -5.35 -0.59
N LEU A 119 17.55 -4.13 -0.45
CA LEU A 119 18.35 -2.97 -0.09
C LEU A 119 18.97 -3.14 1.30
N SER A 120 18.18 -3.53 2.29
CA SER A 120 18.63 -3.75 3.67
C SER A 120 19.70 -4.85 3.77
N LEU A 121 19.53 -5.97 3.06
CA LEU A 121 20.54 -7.03 3.03
C LEU A 121 21.84 -6.57 2.36
N LYS A 122 21.75 -5.75 1.31
CA LYS A 122 22.92 -5.21 0.60
C LYS A 122 23.71 -4.20 1.45
N THR A 123 23.03 -3.39 2.26
CA THR A 123 23.67 -2.34 3.06
C THR A 123 24.13 -2.80 4.44
N ALA A 124 23.32 -3.60 5.14
CA ALA A 124 23.59 -4.01 6.51
C ALA A 124 24.08 -5.46 6.64
N GLY A 125 23.93 -6.29 5.60
CA GLY A 125 24.37 -7.69 5.63
C GLY A 125 23.76 -8.47 6.79
N LYS A 126 24.61 -8.95 7.70
CA LYS A 126 24.20 -9.73 8.89
C LYS A 126 23.47 -8.91 9.94
N ASP A 127 23.62 -7.58 9.91
CA ASP A 127 22.94 -6.65 10.81
C ASP A 127 21.58 -6.18 10.23
N SER A 128 21.16 -6.73 9.09
CA SER A 128 19.87 -6.44 8.48
C SER A 128 18.72 -7.05 9.29
N PHE A 129 17.61 -6.31 9.43
CA PHE A 129 16.34 -6.82 9.94
C PHE A 129 15.85 -8.09 9.21
N TYR A 130 16.23 -8.26 7.94
CA TYR A 130 15.83 -9.39 7.11
C TYR A 130 16.85 -10.53 7.06
N TYR A 131 17.91 -10.48 7.88
CA TYR A 131 18.86 -11.59 7.99
C TYR A 131 18.17 -12.79 8.66
N THR A 132 18.12 -13.93 7.97
CA THR A 132 17.49 -15.18 8.44
C THR A 132 18.41 -16.35 8.15
#